data_AF-G9PR46-F1
#
_entry.id   AF-G9PR46-F1
#
_cell.length_a   1.000
_cell.length_b   1.000
_cell.length_c   1.000
_cell.angle_alpha   90.00
_cell.angle_beta   90.00
_cell.angle_gamma   90.00
#
_symmetry.space_group_name_H-M   'P 1'
#
loop_
_entity.id
_entity.type
_entity.pdbx_description
1 polymer ?
#
loop_
_entity_poly.entity_id
_entity_poly.type
_entity_poly.pdbx_seq_one_letter_code
_entity_poly.pdbx_strand_id
1 'polypeptide(L)'
;MTRVAAIDCGTNTIRLLIAEADRDQMGRPRLEVLRRRNEIVRLGQGVDRTGVLDPEALERTLTVVAAYAADCAELGVARPGGAGGFVGHRP
;
A
#
# COMPACT_ATOMS: atom_id res chain seq x y z
N MET A 1 -12.18 -11.33 -12.48
CA MET A 1 -11.74 -10.00 -12.00
C MET A 1 -11.58 -10.03 -10.49
N THR A 2 -10.39 -9.68 -10.00
CA THR A 2 -10.00 -9.73 -8.59
C THR A 2 -9.44 -8.39 -8.17
N ARG A 3 -9.95 -7.80 -7.09
CA ARG A 3 -9.41 -6.54 -6.56
C ARG A 3 -8.20 -6.80 -5.68
N VAL A 4 -7.13 -6.07 -5.94
CA VAL A 4 -5.84 -6.19 -5.25
C VAL A 4 -5.35 -4.81 -4.81
N ALA A 5 -4.58 -4.80 -3.73
CA ALA A 5 -3.92 -3.58 -3.25
C ALA A 5 -2.45 -3.84 -2.94
N ALA A 6 -1.60 -2.87 -3.30
CA ALA A 6 -0.19 -2.83 -2.94
C ALA A 6 0.07 -1.57 -2.10
N ILE A 7 0.74 -1.76 -0.96
CA ILE A 7 1.26 -0.68 -0.13
C ILE A 7 2.79 -0.79 -0.12
N ASP A 8 3.45 0.30 -0.46
CA ASP A 8 4.91 0.43 -0.49
C ASP A 8 5.31 1.46 0.57
N CYS A 9 6.02 1.01 1.60
CA CYS A 9 6.43 1.83 2.74
C CYS A 9 7.90 2.21 2.62
N GLY A 10 8.16 3.33 1.95
CA GLY A 10 9.50 3.90 1.84
C GLY A 10 9.91 4.73 3.05
N THR A 11 11.18 5.14 3.07
CA THR A 11 11.74 6.00 4.14
C THR A 11 11.15 7.42 4.11
N ASN A 12 10.79 7.93 2.93
CA ASN A 12 10.21 9.28 2.82
C ASN A 12 8.70 9.25 2.57
N THR A 13 8.23 8.29 1.80
CA THR A 13 6.90 8.27 1.21
C THR A 13 6.31 6.89 1.36
N ILE A 14 5.04 6.83 1.73
CA ILE A 14 4.22 5.62 1.65
C ILE A 14 3.25 5.75 0.48
N ARG A 15 3.03 4.66 -0.24
CA ARG A 15 2.25 4.63 -1.47
C ARG A 15 1.15 3.58 -1.39
N LEU A 16 0.01 3.87 -2.00
CA LEU A 16 -1.09 2.92 -2.20
C LEU A 16 -1.40 2.81 -3.70
N LEU A 17 -1.56 1.58 -4.16
CA LEU A 17 -2.15 1.25 -5.45
C LEU A 17 -3.26 0.22 -5.24
N ILE A 18 -4.49 0.54 -5.61
CA ILE A 18 -5.61 -0.38 -5.67
C ILE A 18 -5.97 -0.58 -7.13
N ALA A 19 -6.06 -1.83 -7.56
CA ALA A 19 -6.34 -2.19 -8.93
C ALA A 19 -7.28 -3.39 -9.03
N GLU A 20 -8.00 -3.47 -10.14
CA GLU A 20 -8.68 -4.67 -10.57
C GLU A 20 -7.76 -5.49 -11.48
N ALA A 21 -7.48 -6.73 -11.07
CA ALA A 21 -6.66 -7.67 -11.79
C ALA A 21 -7.54 -8.65 -12.57
N ASP A 22 -7.21 -8.84 -13.85
CA ASP A 22 -7.82 -9.86 -14.69
C ASP A 22 -6.81 -10.45 -15.67
N ARG A 23 -7.26 -11.39 -16.50
CA ARG A 23 -6.50 -11.89 -17.65
C ARG A 23 -7.21 -11.50 -18.94
N ASP A 24 -6.44 -11.06 -19.93
CA ASP A 24 -6.98 -10.84 -21.28
C ASP A 24 -7.29 -12.17 -22.01
N GLN A 25 -7.82 -12.07 -23.23
CA GLN A 25 -8.14 -13.23 -24.07
C GLN A 25 -6.93 -14.13 -24.39
N MET A 26 -5.71 -13.60 -24.25
CA MET A 26 -4.45 -14.29 -24.47
C MET A 26 -3.83 -14.79 -23.15
N GLY A 27 -4.55 -14.69 -22.03
CA GLY A 27 -4.11 -15.10 -20.70
C GLY A 27 -3.12 -14.14 -20.03
N ARG A 28 -2.83 -12.97 -20.62
CA ARG A 28 -1.87 -11.99 -20.06
C ARG A 28 -2.51 -11.22 -18.90
N PRO A 29 -1.76 -10.94 -17.83
CA PRO A 29 -2.28 -10.16 -16.71
C PRO A 29 -2.59 -8.73 -17.17
N ARG A 30 -3.80 -8.26 -16.85
CA ARG A 30 -4.26 -6.88 -17.02
C ARG A 30 -4.57 -6.31 -15.64
N LEU A 31 -4.09 -5.10 -15.39
CA LEU A 31 -4.37 -4.34 -14.17
C LEU A 31 -5.05 -3.04 -14.55
N GLU A 32 -6.21 -2.79 -13.97
CA GLU A 32 -6.94 -1.53 -14.09
C GLU A 32 -6.87 -0.77 -12.76
N VAL A 33 -6.27 0.40 -12.77
CA VAL A 33 -6.05 1.19 -11.54
C VAL A 33 -7.36 1.82 -11.10
N LEU A 34 -7.80 1.49 -9.88
CA LEU A 34 -8.99 2.07 -9.25
C LEU A 34 -8.65 3.26 -8.36
N ARG A 35 -7.53 3.18 -7.62
CA ARG A 35 -7.07 4.27 -6.74
C ARG A 35 -5.56 4.26 -6.61
N ARG A 36 -4.97 5.46 -6.59
CA ARG A 36 -3.54 5.66 -6.33
C ARG A 36 -3.37 6.82 -5.34
N ARG A 37 -2.56 6.61 -4.30
CA ARG A 37 -2.19 7.64 -3.33
C ARG A 37 -0.70 7.58 -3.03
N ASN A 38 -0.13 8.73 -2.69
CA ASN A 38 1.25 8.90 -2.24
C ASN A 38 1.25 9.93 -1.13
N GLU A 39 1.76 9.58 0.05
CA GLU A 39 1.83 10.48 1.20
C GLU A 39 3.27 10.57 1.70
N ILE A 40 3.73 11.79 1.99
CA ILE A 40 5.05 12.03 2.58
C ILE A 40 4.93 11.87 4.09
N VAL A 41 5.58 10.85 4.64
CA VAL A 41 5.55 10.52 6.08
C VAL A 41 6.91 10.69 6.76
N ARG A 42 8.00 10.70 5.97
CA ARG A 42 9.39 10.83 6.43
C ARG A 42 9.77 9.82 7.52
N LEU A 43 9.28 8.58 7.41
CA LEU A 43 9.52 7.52 8.38
C LEU A 43 11.00 7.29 8.72
N GLY A 44 11.89 7.42 7.73
CA GLY A 44 13.34 7.25 7.87
C GLY A 44 14.07 8.44 8.45
N GLN A 45 13.37 9.50 8.89
CA GLN A 45 14.00 10.70 9.43
C GLN A 45 14.87 10.38 10.66
N GLY A 46 16.16 10.70 10.57
CA GLY A 46 17.12 10.53 11.66
C GLY A 46 17.53 9.09 11.95
N VAL A 47 16.97 8.08 11.26
CA VAL A 47 17.26 6.65 11.48
C VAL A 47 18.71 6.30 11.16
N ASP A 48 19.27 6.94 10.12
CA ASP A 48 20.69 6.82 9.75
C ASP A 48 21.63 7.19 10.90
N ARG A 49 21.22 8.15 11.74
CA ARG A 49 22.00 8.62 12.90
C ARG A 49 21.66 7.89 14.20
N THR A 50 20.39 7.63 14.46
CA THR A 50 19.90 7.13 15.77
C THR A 50 19.70 5.63 15.79
N GLY A 51 19.58 4.98 14.62
CA GLY A 51 19.19 3.58 14.48
C GLY A 51 17.74 3.28 14.86
N VAL A 52 16.92 4.30 15.20
CA VAL A 52 15.54 4.12 15.66
C VAL A 52 14.58 5.04 14.92
N LEU A 53 13.35 4.57 14.72
CA LEU A 53 12.27 5.36 14.14
C LEU A 53 11.85 6.47 15.09
N ASP A 54 11.73 7.67 14.56
CA ASP A 54 11.16 8.79 15.28
C ASP A 54 9.66 8.54 15.57
N PRO A 55 9.19 8.68 16.84
CA PRO A 55 7.82 8.35 17.20
C PRO A 55 6.76 9.14 16.42
N GLU A 56 7.02 10.40 16.14
CA GLU A 56 6.10 11.25 15.38
C GLU A 56 6.00 10.77 13.92
N ALA A 57 7.13 10.36 13.32
CA ALA A 57 7.16 9.72 12.00
C ALA A 57 6.36 8.42 11.96
N LEU A 58 6.46 7.62 13.02
CA LEU A 58 5.71 6.38 13.14
C LEU A 58 4.20 6.66 13.23
N GLU A 59 3.77 7.59 14.08
CA GLU A 59 2.36 7.97 14.24
C GLU A 59 1.74 8.50 12.95
N ARG A 60 2.45 9.38 12.22
CA ARG A 60 2.02 9.85 10.89
C ARG A 60 1.88 8.69 9.91
N THR A 61 2.84 7.76 9.90
CA THR A 61 2.80 6.60 9.01
C THR A 61 1.60 5.70 9.34
N LEU A 62 1.35 5.40 10.62
CA LEU A 62 0.22 4.60 11.06
C LEU A 62 -1.12 5.24 10.70
N THR A 63 -1.23 6.56 10.84
CA THR A 63 -2.43 7.32 10.42
C THR A 63 -2.71 7.15 8.93
N VAL A 64 -1.67 7.24 8.08
CA VAL A 64 -1.82 7.02 6.63
C VAL A 64 -2.17 5.57 6.32
N VAL A 65 -1.54 4.59 6.97
CA VAL A 65 -1.85 3.16 6.79
C VAL A 65 -3.31 2.87 7.15
N ALA A 66 -3.84 3.45 8.23
CA ALA A 66 -5.24 3.31 8.60
C ALA A 66 -6.18 3.88 7.52
N ALA A 67 -5.85 5.04 6.94
CA ALA A 67 -6.59 5.60 5.83
C ALA A 67 -6.55 4.70 4.58
N TYR A 68 -5.40 4.11 4.27
CA TYR A 68 -5.27 3.16 3.14
C TYR A 68 -6.05 1.87 3.38
N ALA A 69 -6.11 1.37 4.63
CA ALA A 69 -6.94 0.23 4.97
C ALA A 69 -8.44 0.54 4.77
N ALA A 70 -8.88 1.76 5.08
CA ALA A 70 -10.23 2.22 4.79
C ALA A 70 -10.50 2.29 3.27
N ASP A 71 -9.57 2.82 2.48
CA ASP A 71 -9.66 2.82 1.01
C ASP A 71 -9.80 1.40 0.44
N CYS A 72 -9.02 0.44 0.96
CA CYS A 72 -9.11 -0.97 0.57
C CYS A 72 -10.47 -1.59 0.92
N ALA A 73 -11.03 -1.27 2.10
CA ALA A 73 -12.34 -1.75 2.51
C ALA A 73 -13.46 -1.16 1.66
N GLU A 74 -13.42 0.15 1.40
CA GLU A 74 -14.34 0.87 0.52
C GLU A 74 -14.36 0.25 -0.89
N LEU A 75 -13.19 -0.07 -1.42
CA LEU A 75 -13.04 -0.67 -2.74
C LEU A 75 -13.14 -2.21 -2.73
N GLY A 76 -13.49 -2.84 -1.62
CA GLY A 76 -13.76 -4.27 -1.56
C GLY A 76 -12.55 -5.16 -1.86
N VAL A 77 -11.35 -4.73 -1.47
CA VAL A 77 -10.14 -5.56 -1.53
C VAL A 77 -10.23 -6.65 -0.46
N ALA A 78 -10.12 -7.92 -0.86
CA ALA A 78 -10.22 -9.05 0.06
C ALA A 78 -9.04 -9.07 1.05
N ARG A 79 -9.28 -9.57 2.26
CA ARG A 79 -8.21 -9.83 3.23
C ARG A 79 -7.25 -10.88 2.67
N PRO A 80 -5.95 -10.82 3.03
CA PRO A 80 -4.98 -11.84 2.61
C PRO A 80 -5.48 -13.23 3.02
N GLY A 81 -5.77 -14.07 2.02
CA GLY A 81 -6.39 -15.40 2.17
C GLY A 81 -7.59 -15.63 1.25
N GLY A 82 -8.28 -14.55 0.83
CA GLY A 82 -9.13 -14.57 -0.37
C GLY A 82 -8.27 -14.38 -1.62
N ALA A 83 -8.75 -14.75 -2.80
CA ALA A 83 -7.98 -14.71 -4.05
C ALA A 83 -7.40 -13.30 -4.42
N GLY A 84 -7.74 -12.24 -3.70
CA GLY A 84 -7.08 -10.92 -3.74
C GLY A 84 -6.20 -10.71 -2.52
N GLY A 85 -4.91 -10.45 -2.75
CA GLY A 85 -3.90 -10.32 -1.69
C GLY A 85 -3.42 -8.88 -1.51
N PHE A 86 -3.22 -8.51 -0.25
CA PHE A 86 -2.36 -7.40 0.16
C PHE A 86 -0.90 -7.80 -0.09
N VAL A 87 -0.18 -7.05 -0.92
CA VAL A 87 1.27 -7.24 -1.11
C VAL A 87 1.99 -6.05 -0.49
N GLY A 88 2.57 -6.26 0.70
CA GLY A 88 3.53 -5.35 1.28
C GLY A 88 4.88 -5.54 0.57
N HIS A 89 5.30 -4.56 -0.22
CA HIS A 89 6.66 -4.55 -0.76
C HIS A 89 7.59 -3.98 0.31
N ARG A 90 8.57 -4.77 0.76
CA ARG A 90 9.69 -4.24 1.52
C ARG A 90 10.72 -3.70 0.51
N PRO A 91 11.32 -2.53 0.75
CA PRO A 91 12.42 -2.01 -0.06
C PRO A 91 13.64 -2.94 -0.02
#